data_AF-A0A151GA34-F1
#
_entry.id   AF-A0A151GA34-F1
#
_cell.length_a   1.000
_cell.length_b   1.000
_cell.length_c   1.000
_cell.angle_alpha   90.00
_cell.angle_beta   90.00
_cell.angle_gamma   90.00
#
_symmetry.space_group_name_H-M   'P 1'
#
loop_
_entity.id
_entity.type
_entity.pdbx_description
1 polymer ?
#
loop_
_entity_poly.entity_id
_entity_poly.type
_entity_poly.pdbx_seq_one_letter_code
_entity_poly.pdbx_strand_id
1 'polypeptide(L)'
;MATLLAPTPALPALNKALGVQCFEKSRGLEQPPVDGEHIQNLATIFVRHNAQNALGIHLIHGHFSIPENTVLLGTNFEGPKGRWAKVTGIEYVDPASVHGHIFVLSDDGLCAYEYQEGPLPDVSVVGRGFLREFVNYLVANHLTELIGLQVLSDCGGNQSMYELILNEGTVMLQEDAVKNCEPTRVTGWKFEAGPSGPRACQSNETHSTMTSGNHKVFNAGKPLPKLKNVDDLKAALAVAGVI
;
A
#
# COMPACT_ATOMS: atom_id res chain seq x y z
N MET A 1 15.98 -33.29 30.05
CA MET A 1 15.78 -32.94 28.63
C MET A 1 15.10 -31.58 28.61
N ALA A 2 15.83 -30.54 28.20
CA ALA A 2 15.28 -29.20 28.05
C ALA A 2 14.74 -29.06 26.63
N THR A 3 13.43 -28.91 26.50
CA THR A 3 12.77 -28.61 25.24
C THR A 3 13.19 -27.20 24.83
N LEU A 4 14.04 -27.07 23.80
CA LEU A 4 14.27 -25.78 23.16
C LEU A 4 12.94 -25.36 22.52
N LEU A 5 12.25 -24.41 23.14
CA LEU A 5 11.21 -23.64 22.48
C LEU A 5 11.90 -22.88 21.35
N ALA A 6 11.52 -23.19 20.11
CA ALA A 6 11.90 -22.37 18.98
C ALA A 6 11.47 -20.91 19.27
N PRO A 7 12.32 -19.91 18.99
CA PRO A 7 11.92 -18.53 19.15
C PRO A 7 10.66 -18.28 18.31
N THR A 8 9.64 -17.72 18.93
CA THR A 8 8.46 -17.20 18.24
C THR A 8 8.95 -16.31 17.10
N PRO A 9 8.52 -16.49 15.84
CA PRO A 9 8.94 -15.62 14.77
C PRO A 9 8.41 -14.22 15.06
N ALA A 10 9.27 -13.37 15.63
CA ALA A 10 9.00 -11.96 15.74
C ALA A 10 8.99 -11.43 14.31
N LEU A 11 7.82 -11.00 13.84
CA LEU A 11 7.74 -10.23 12.61
C LEU A 11 8.68 -9.03 12.75
N PRO A 12 9.66 -8.85 11.86
CA PRO A 12 10.45 -7.62 11.83
C PRO A 12 9.49 -6.42 11.72
N ALA A 13 9.72 -5.39 12.54
CA ALA A 13 9.06 -4.08 12.51
C ALA A 13 7.74 -3.88 13.29
N LEU A 14 7.09 -4.90 13.88
CA LEU A 14 5.91 -4.63 14.73
C LEU A 14 6.25 -3.97 16.08
N ASN A 15 7.50 -4.09 16.53
CA ASN A 15 8.01 -3.49 17.75
C ASN A 15 8.79 -2.18 17.53
N LYS A 16 8.89 -1.71 16.28
CA LYS A 16 9.59 -0.47 15.93
C LYS A 16 8.65 0.40 15.11
N ALA A 17 8.15 1.47 15.70
CA ALA A 17 7.53 2.54 14.94
C ALA A 17 8.57 3.11 13.96
N LEU A 18 8.23 3.20 12.69
CA LEU A 18 9.00 4.01 11.75
C LEU A 18 9.03 5.44 12.27
N GLY A 19 10.21 6.02 12.37
CA GLY A 19 10.38 7.38 12.87
C GLY A 19 9.63 8.38 11.97
N VAL A 20 9.19 9.50 12.54
CA VAL A 20 8.55 10.61 11.81
C VAL A 20 9.39 11.04 10.59
N GLN A 21 10.71 10.98 10.71
CA GLN A 21 11.70 11.28 9.66
C GLN A 21 11.57 10.38 8.41
N CYS A 22 11.09 9.14 8.54
CA CYS A 22 10.88 8.24 7.39
C CYS A 22 9.77 8.74 6.46
N PHE A 23 8.88 9.61 6.95
CA PHE A 23 7.73 10.11 6.21
C PHE A 23 7.74 11.63 6.00
N GLU A 24 8.69 12.36 6.60
CA GLU A 24 8.70 13.84 6.59
C GLU A 24 8.67 14.43 5.18
N LYS A 25 9.28 13.75 4.20
CA LYS A 25 9.29 14.15 2.78
C LYS A 25 8.13 13.57 1.95
N SER A 26 7.37 12.63 2.50
CA SER A 26 6.32 11.88 1.77
C SER A 26 4.92 12.49 1.90
N ARG A 27 4.79 13.68 2.48
CA ARG A 27 3.49 14.29 2.81
C ARG A 27 2.82 14.88 1.55
N GLY A 28 1.79 14.20 1.06
CA GLY A 28 0.84 14.75 0.09
C GLY A 28 1.11 14.50 -1.39
N LEU A 29 0.30 15.16 -2.22
CA LEU A 29 0.24 15.02 -3.68
C LEU A 29 1.40 15.71 -4.44
N GLU A 30 2.34 16.33 -3.73
CA GLU A 30 3.42 17.15 -4.31
C GLU A 30 4.69 16.36 -4.66
N GLN A 31 4.65 15.04 -4.53
CA GLN A 31 5.81 14.21 -4.85
C GLN A 31 6.07 14.18 -6.36
N PRO A 32 7.36 14.11 -6.77
CA PRO A 32 7.71 14.06 -8.16
C PRO A 32 7.11 12.80 -8.85
N PRO A 33 6.77 12.87 -10.14
CA PRO A 33 6.46 11.68 -10.90
C PRO A 33 7.68 10.76 -10.96
N VAL A 34 7.45 9.45 -10.95
CA VAL A 34 8.51 8.47 -11.24
C VAL A 34 8.67 8.38 -12.75
N ASP A 35 9.91 8.53 -13.24
CA ASP A 35 10.22 8.38 -14.65
C ASP A 35 9.82 6.98 -15.16
N GLY A 36 9.20 6.91 -16.34
CA GLY A 36 8.84 5.65 -16.99
C GLY A 36 10.03 4.72 -17.23
N GLU A 37 11.24 5.26 -17.40
CA GLU A 37 12.46 4.46 -17.49
C GLU A 37 12.74 3.70 -16.18
N HIS A 38 12.54 4.33 -15.02
CA HIS A 38 12.70 3.65 -13.73
C HIS A 38 11.67 2.54 -13.55
N ILE A 39 10.42 2.79 -13.93
CA ILE A 39 9.36 1.78 -13.89
C ILE A 39 9.72 0.57 -14.76
N GLN A 40 10.25 0.80 -15.97
CA GLN A 40 10.65 -0.26 -16.89
C GLN A 40 11.87 -1.07 -16.39
N ASN A 41 12.84 -0.39 -15.80
CA ASN A 41 14.00 -1.04 -15.19
C ASN A 41 13.60 -1.88 -13.97
N LEU A 42 12.71 -1.37 -13.12
CA LEU A 42 12.14 -2.11 -12.01
C LEU A 42 11.35 -3.33 -12.51
N ALA A 43 10.52 -3.19 -13.55
CA ALA A 43 9.83 -4.34 -14.16
C ALA A 43 10.81 -5.46 -14.55
N THR A 44 11.95 -5.07 -15.11
CA THR A 44 13.01 -6.02 -15.50
C THR A 44 13.59 -6.75 -14.29
N ILE A 45 13.84 -6.06 -13.18
CA ILE A 45 14.31 -6.68 -11.94
C ILE A 45 13.25 -7.64 -11.39
N PHE A 46 11.99 -7.23 -11.32
CA PHE A 46 10.90 -8.06 -10.78
C PHE A 46 10.73 -9.36 -11.58
N VAL A 47 10.65 -9.27 -12.90
CA VAL A 47 10.49 -10.46 -13.76
C VAL A 47 11.71 -11.37 -13.68
N ARG A 48 12.93 -10.82 -13.66
CA ARG A 48 14.17 -11.61 -13.57
C ARG A 48 14.22 -12.49 -12.31
N HIS A 49 13.66 -12.00 -11.21
CA HIS A 49 13.61 -12.73 -9.94
C HIS A 49 12.27 -13.41 -9.66
N ASN A 50 11.38 -13.51 -10.65
CA ASN A 50 10.06 -14.10 -10.48
C ASN A 50 9.23 -13.46 -9.34
N ALA A 51 9.41 -12.15 -9.13
CA ALA A 51 8.77 -11.38 -8.06
C ALA A 51 7.41 -10.80 -8.46
N GLN A 52 7.13 -10.69 -9.76
CA GLN A 52 6.03 -9.91 -10.33
C GLN A 52 4.62 -10.35 -9.91
N ASN A 53 4.46 -11.61 -9.50
CA ASN A 53 3.17 -12.15 -9.06
C ASN A 53 2.95 -12.03 -7.54
N ALA A 54 4.01 -11.77 -6.77
CA ALA A 54 3.97 -11.70 -5.31
C ALA A 54 4.23 -10.28 -4.78
N LEU A 55 4.96 -9.48 -5.54
CA LEU A 55 5.44 -8.17 -5.15
C LEU A 55 5.18 -7.14 -6.25
N GLY A 56 4.93 -5.90 -5.84
CA GLY A 56 4.85 -4.71 -6.68
C GLY A 56 5.66 -3.56 -6.09
N ILE A 57 5.54 -2.39 -6.69
CA ILE A 57 6.05 -1.15 -6.12
C ILE A 57 4.89 -0.20 -5.82
N HIS A 58 5.05 0.60 -4.78
CA HIS A 58 4.09 1.63 -4.39
C HIS A 58 4.82 2.93 -4.12
N LEU A 59 4.21 4.07 -4.46
CA LEU A 59 4.73 5.37 -4.08
C LEU A 59 4.62 5.54 -2.59
N ILE A 60 5.71 5.87 -1.93
CA ILE A 60 5.68 6.12 -0.49
C ILE A 60 4.95 7.45 -0.31
N HIS A 61 3.68 7.46 0.08
CA HIS A 61 2.97 8.70 0.40
C HIS A 61 2.27 8.63 1.75
N GLY A 62 2.33 9.74 2.48
CA GLY A 62 1.56 9.97 3.70
C GLY A 62 0.41 10.92 3.39
N HIS A 63 -0.82 10.44 3.54
CA HIS A 63 -2.02 11.27 3.37
C HIS A 63 -2.40 12.04 4.64
N PHE A 64 -2.01 11.52 5.81
CA PHE A 64 -2.32 12.07 7.12
C PHE A 64 -1.23 11.66 8.11
N SER A 65 -1.17 12.34 9.26
CA SER A 65 -0.26 11.98 10.34
C SER A 65 -0.73 10.68 11.01
N ILE A 66 0.14 9.69 11.10
CA ILE A 66 -0.11 8.47 11.89
C ILE A 66 0.22 8.81 13.36
N PRO A 67 -0.76 8.77 14.30
CA PRO A 67 -0.51 9.04 15.70
C PRO A 67 0.50 8.07 16.33
N GLU A 68 1.15 8.49 17.43
CA GLU A 68 1.99 7.58 18.22
C GLU A 68 1.20 6.35 18.68
N ASN A 69 1.87 5.20 18.77
CA ASN A 69 1.30 3.91 19.14
C ASN A 69 0.18 3.41 18.21
N THR A 70 0.16 3.86 16.95
CA THR A 70 -0.77 3.37 15.93
C THR A 70 -0.04 2.92 14.66
N VAL A 71 -0.72 2.12 13.85
CA VAL A 71 -0.28 1.65 12.53
C VAL A 71 -1.40 1.81 11.51
N LEU A 72 -1.04 1.83 10.22
CA LEU A 72 -2.02 1.63 9.15
C LEU A 72 -2.26 0.14 8.95
N LEU A 73 -3.48 -0.30 9.27
CA LEU A 73 -3.89 -1.68 9.08
C LEU A 73 -4.96 -1.76 7.98
N GLY A 74 -4.63 -2.50 6.92
CA GLY A 74 -5.52 -2.83 5.82
C GLY A 74 -6.40 -4.04 6.11
N THR A 75 -7.69 -3.90 5.83
CA THR A 75 -8.67 -4.98 5.83
C THR A 75 -9.34 -5.06 4.46
N ASN A 76 -9.44 -6.25 3.89
CA ASN A 76 -10.14 -6.47 2.63
C ASN A 76 -11.64 -6.61 2.89
N PHE A 77 -12.46 -6.16 1.94
CA PHE A 77 -13.92 -6.31 1.98
C PHE A 77 -14.50 -6.58 0.59
N GLU A 78 -15.72 -7.10 0.57
CA GLU A 78 -16.42 -7.51 -0.66
C GLU A 78 -17.72 -6.72 -0.85
N GLY A 79 -18.16 -6.57 -2.11
CA GLY A 79 -19.41 -5.89 -2.49
C GLY A 79 -19.45 -4.38 -2.21
N PRO A 80 -18.75 -3.53 -2.99
CA PRO A 80 -17.75 -3.87 -4.02
C PRO A 80 -16.43 -4.33 -3.39
N LYS A 81 -15.59 -5.01 -4.16
CA LYS A 81 -14.31 -5.50 -3.67
C LYS A 81 -13.35 -4.33 -3.41
N GLY A 82 -12.70 -4.34 -2.25
CA GLY A 82 -11.82 -3.24 -1.86
C GLY A 82 -10.97 -3.54 -0.63
N ARG A 83 -10.04 -2.62 -0.37
CA ARG A 83 -9.19 -2.61 0.81
C ARG A 83 -9.41 -1.31 1.57
N TRP A 84 -9.64 -1.40 2.88
CA TRP A 84 -9.69 -0.23 3.76
C TRP A 84 -8.48 -0.26 4.69
N ALA A 85 -7.54 0.66 4.49
CA ALA A 85 -6.44 0.89 5.42
C ALA A 85 -6.84 1.99 6.40
N LYS A 86 -6.78 1.71 7.70
CA LYS A 86 -7.15 2.66 8.74
C LYS A 86 -6.11 2.71 9.85
N VAL A 87 -6.04 3.87 10.50
CA VAL A 87 -5.27 4.02 11.74
C VAL A 87 -5.82 3.08 12.82
N THR A 88 -4.97 2.21 13.34
CA THR A 88 -5.30 1.21 14.35
C THR A 88 -4.27 1.24 15.47
N GLY A 89 -4.73 1.27 16.73
CA GLY A 89 -3.83 1.18 17.89
C GLY A 89 -3.09 -0.15 17.92
N ILE A 90 -1.78 -0.11 18.16
CA ILE A 90 -0.91 -1.30 18.16
C ILE A 90 -1.39 -2.34 19.18
N GLU A 91 -1.97 -1.92 20.29
CA GLU A 91 -2.53 -2.77 21.33
C GLU A 91 -3.69 -3.66 20.86
N TYR A 92 -4.34 -3.30 19.74
CA TYR A 92 -5.45 -4.05 19.15
C TYR A 92 -5.01 -4.95 17.99
N VAL A 93 -3.73 -4.91 17.60
CA VAL A 93 -3.20 -5.71 16.50
C VAL A 93 -2.64 -7.01 17.06
N ASP A 94 -3.14 -8.16 16.59
CA ASP A 94 -2.51 -9.45 16.84
C ASP A 94 -1.40 -9.69 15.79
N PRO A 95 -0.11 -9.68 16.20
CA PRO A 95 1.02 -9.92 15.31
C PRO A 95 0.93 -11.23 14.52
N ALA A 96 0.27 -12.27 15.06
CA ALA A 96 0.17 -13.56 14.39
C ALA A 96 -0.81 -13.53 13.21
N SER A 97 -1.64 -12.49 13.10
CA SER A 97 -2.73 -12.37 12.14
C SER A 97 -2.52 -11.31 11.05
N VAL A 98 -1.37 -10.63 11.08
CA VAL A 98 -1.04 -9.54 10.15
C VAL A 98 0.31 -9.77 9.50
N HIS A 99 0.51 -9.13 8.35
CA HIS A 99 1.82 -9.05 7.70
C HIS A 99 2.09 -7.63 7.21
N GLY A 100 3.35 -7.31 6.93
CA GLY A 100 3.70 -6.04 6.29
C GLY A 100 3.18 -6.01 4.85
N HIS A 101 2.50 -4.93 4.50
CA HIS A 101 1.92 -4.74 3.17
C HIS A 101 2.80 -3.85 2.29
N ILE A 102 3.26 -2.71 2.83
CA ILE A 102 4.14 -1.79 2.11
C ILE A 102 5.36 -1.52 2.96
N PHE A 103 6.53 -1.68 2.35
CA PHE A 103 7.84 -1.55 2.98
C PHE A 103 8.62 -0.38 2.38
N VAL A 104 9.23 0.43 3.24
CA VAL A 104 10.17 1.49 2.85
C VAL A 104 11.58 1.10 3.22
N LEU A 105 12.57 1.60 2.48
CA LEU A 105 13.97 1.46 2.86
C LEU A 105 14.32 2.51 3.93
N SER A 106 14.85 2.05 5.05
CA SER A 106 15.39 2.88 6.13
C SER A 106 16.85 2.49 6.42
N ASP A 107 17.49 3.19 7.36
CA ASP A 107 18.83 2.84 7.85
C ASP A 107 18.91 1.42 8.44
N ASP A 108 17.79 0.91 8.96
CA ASP A 108 17.67 -0.45 9.51
C ASP A 108 17.29 -1.50 8.43
N GLY A 109 17.21 -1.09 7.16
CA GLY A 109 16.75 -1.92 6.05
C GLY A 109 15.27 -1.71 5.70
N LEU A 110 14.65 -2.71 5.07
CA LEU A 110 13.23 -2.64 4.68
C LEU A 110 12.33 -2.75 5.91
N CYS A 111 11.47 -1.75 6.10
CA CYS A 111 10.57 -1.64 7.24
C CYS A 111 9.14 -1.45 6.75
N ALA A 112 8.20 -2.23 7.29
CA ALA A 112 6.79 -2.09 6.98
C ALA A 112 6.23 -0.80 7.59
N TYR A 113 5.47 -0.04 6.79
CA TYR A 113 4.70 1.11 7.29
C TYR A 113 3.19 0.95 7.15
N GLU A 114 2.76 0.17 6.17
CA GLU A 114 1.40 -0.34 6.13
C GLU A 114 1.40 -1.84 6.40
N TYR A 115 0.39 -2.28 7.14
CA TYR A 115 0.13 -3.66 7.45
C TYR A 115 -1.17 -4.12 6.78
N GLN A 116 -1.34 -5.43 6.70
CA GLN A 116 -2.52 -6.07 6.13
C GLN A 116 -2.94 -7.24 7.01
N GLU A 117 -4.24 -7.34 7.28
CA GLU A 117 -4.84 -8.52 7.93
C GLU A 117 -4.79 -9.74 7.00
N GLY A 118 -4.52 -10.88 7.61
CA GLY A 118 -4.42 -12.17 6.95
C GLY A 118 -2.98 -12.68 6.80
N PRO A 119 -2.83 -13.92 6.30
CA PRO A 119 -1.53 -14.54 6.13
C PRO A 119 -0.70 -13.80 5.07
N LEU A 120 0.61 -13.82 5.24
CA LEU A 120 1.53 -13.37 4.19
C LEU A 120 1.36 -14.27 2.95
N PRO A 121 1.20 -13.69 1.74
CA PRO A 121 1.20 -14.45 0.49
C PRO A 121 2.49 -15.26 0.30
N ASP A 122 2.44 -16.31 -0.52
CA ASP A 122 3.62 -17.11 -0.81
C ASP A 122 4.66 -16.30 -1.61
N VAL A 123 5.73 -15.93 -0.94
CA VAL A 123 6.90 -15.24 -1.51
C VAL A 123 8.08 -16.19 -1.74
N SER A 124 7.93 -17.50 -1.52
CA SER A 124 9.01 -18.48 -1.67
C SER A 124 9.49 -18.62 -3.11
N VAL A 125 8.63 -18.25 -4.08
CA VAL A 125 8.92 -18.26 -5.51
C VAL A 125 9.84 -17.12 -5.96
N VAL A 126 10.09 -16.14 -5.08
CA VAL A 126 10.93 -14.97 -5.36
C VAL A 126 12.41 -15.34 -5.22
N GLY A 127 13.20 -14.99 -6.23
CA GLY A 127 14.63 -15.25 -6.28
C GLY A 127 15.39 -14.61 -5.11
N ARG A 128 16.29 -15.37 -4.47
CA ARG A 128 17.08 -14.92 -3.29
C ARG A 128 17.90 -13.64 -3.51
N GLY A 129 18.18 -13.27 -4.76
CA GLY A 129 18.92 -12.06 -5.12
C GLY A 129 18.05 -10.80 -5.24
N PHE A 130 16.73 -10.94 -5.22
CA PHE A 130 15.78 -9.87 -5.52
C PHE A 130 15.96 -8.65 -4.62
N LEU A 131 15.85 -8.82 -3.30
CA LEU A 131 15.87 -7.70 -2.36
C LEU A 131 17.16 -6.89 -2.47
N ARG A 132 18.30 -7.57 -2.64
CA ARG A 132 19.60 -6.90 -2.81
C ARG A 132 19.63 -6.08 -4.10
N GLU A 133 19.18 -6.65 -5.22
CA GLU A 133 19.18 -5.93 -6.50
C GLU A 133 18.19 -4.75 -6.49
N PHE A 134 16.98 -4.96 -5.95
CA PHE A 134 15.97 -3.92 -5.78
C PHE A 134 16.49 -2.75 -4.93
N VAL A 135 17.02 -3.03 -3.74
CA VAL A 135 17.58 -1.99 -2.85
C VAL A 135 18.75 -1.26 -3.50
N ASN A 136 19.68 -1.99 -4.12
CA ASN A 136 20.80 -1.37 -4.83
C ASN A 136 20.32 -0.44 -5.95
N TYR A 137 19.28 -0.84 -6.69
CA TYR A 137 18.70 0.00 -7.73
C TYR A 137 18.09 1.28 -7.16
N LEU A 138 17.29 1.18 -6.08
CA LEU A 138 16.70 2.36 -5.45
C LEU A 138 17.76 3.34 -4.95
N VAL A 139 18.80 2.83 -4.27
CA VAL A 139 19.90 3.66 -3.75
C VAL A 139 20.67 4.34 -4.87
N ALA A 140 21.06 3.60 -5.91
CA ALA A 140 21.86 4.12 -7.01
C ALA A 140 21.12 5.20 -7.84
N ASN A 141 19.79 5.20 -7.81
CA ASN A 141 18.95 6.13 -8.56
C ASN A 141 18.23 7.16 -7.67
N HIS A 142 18.57 7.25 -6.38
CA HIS A 142 17.94 8.18 -5.43
C HIS A 142 16.40 8.02 -5.29
N LEU A 143 15.90 6.79 -5.39
CA LEU A 143 14.47 6.46 -5.34
C LEU A 143 14.00 5.97 -3.95
N THR A 144 14.89 5.91 -2.97
CA THR A 144 14.63 5.29 -1.65
C THR A 144 13.55 5.99 -0.83
N GLU A 145 13.38 7.29 -1.03
CA GLU A 145 12.35 8.10 -0.35
C GLU A 145 11.03 8.18 -1.16
N LEU A 146 11.02 7.62 -2.38
CA LEU A 146 9.90 7.73 -3.32
C LEU A 146 9.19 6.39 -3.55
N ILE A 147 9.94 5.29 -3.60
CA ILE A 147 9.43 3.96 -3.97
C ILE A 147 9.55 2.99 -2.79
N GLY A 148 8.42 2.42 -2.41
CA GLY A 148 8.29 1.31 -1.50
C GLY A 148 8.07 -0.01 -2.22
N LEU A 149 8.33 -1.11 -1.52
CA LEU A 149 8.02 -2.47 -1.95
C LEU A 149 6.63 -2.85 -1.44
N GLN A 150 5.74 -3.28 -2.32
CA GLN A 150 4.38 -3.70 -1.97
C GLN A 150 4.25 -5.22 -2.05
N VAL A 151 3.62 -5.83 -1.05
CA VAL A 151 3.17 -7.22 -1.11
C VAL A 151 1.81 -7.25 -1.80
N LEU A 152 1.73 -7.97 -2.91
CA LEU A 152 0.49 -8.09 -3.66
C LEU A 152 -0.47 -9.03 -2.92
N SER A 153 -1.68 -8.54 -2.65
CA SER A 153 -2.76 -9.36 -2.13
C SER A 153 -3.80 -9.62 -3.22
N ASP A 154 -4.57 -10.69 -3.05
CA ASP A 154 -5.64 -11.09 -3.97
C ASP A 154 -6.77 -10.06 -4.11
N CYS A 155 -6.71 -8.94 -3.38
CA CYS A 155 -7.81 -7.97 -3.28
C CYS A 155 -8.06 -7.17 -4.57
N GLY A 156 -7.19 -7.27 -5.60
CA GLY A 156 -7.35 -6.53 -6.86
C GLY A 156 -7.30 -7.35 -8.14
N GLY A 157 -6.93 -8.63 -8.11
CA GLY A 157 -6.71 -9.41 -9.34
C GLY A 157 -5.87 -8.63 -10.38
N ASN A 158 -6.27 -8.72 -11.66
CA ASN A 158 -5.72 -7.93 -12.78
C ASN A 158 -6.48 -6.61 -13.03
N GLN A 159 -7.32 -6.15 -12.09
CA GLN A 159 -8.13 -4.95 -12.27
C GLN A 159 -7.49 -3.75 -11.58
N SER A 160 -7.58 -2.58 -12.21
CA SER A 160 -7.12 -1.31 -11.65
C SER A 160 -7.91 -0.96 -10.39
N MET A 161 -7.22 -0.44 -9.38
CA MET A 161 -7.83 0.04 -8.14
C MET A 161 -7.71 1.56 -8.05
N TYR A 162 -8.74 2.22 -7.54
CA TYR A 162 -8.73 3.64 -7.19
C TYR A 162 -8.54 3.83 -5.70
N GLU A 163 -7.52 4.59 -5.33
CA GLU A 163 -7.23 4.94 -3.94
C GLU A 163 -7.87 6.29 -3.58
N LEU A 164 -8.79 6.25 -2.62
CA LEU A 164 -9.49 7.41 -2.07
C LEU A 164 -8.98 7.71 -0.67
N ILE A 165 -8.73 8.99 -0.39
CA ILE A 165 -8.24 9.47 0.90
C ILE A 165 -9.43 9.73 1.85
N LEU A 166 -9.33 9.18 3.06
CA LEU A 166 -10.22 9.46 4.19
C LEU A 166 -9.44 10.21 5.28
N ASN A 167 -10.13 10.76 6.29
CA ASN A 167 -9.47 11.52 7.37
C ASN A 167 -8.49 10.69 8.20
N GLU A 168 -8.75 9.39 8.38
CA GLU A 168 -7.95 8.48 9.22
C GLU A 168 -7.65 7.15 8.50
N GLY A 169 -7.56 7.21 7.17
CA GLY A 169 -7.35 6.01 6.37
C GLY A 169 -7.37 6.26 4.86
N THR A 170 -7.18 5.20 4.10
CA THR A 170 -7.41 5.15 2.66
C THR A 170 -8.33 4.00 2.33
N VAL A 171 -9.11 4.15 1.27
CA VAL A 171 -9.90 3.04 0.72
C VAL A 171 -9.53 2.84 -0.74
N MET A 172 -9.16 1.62 -1.09
CA MET A 172 -8.96 1.19 -2.47
C MET A 172 -10.20 0.44 -2.94
N LEU A 173 -10.73 0.83 -4.09
CA LEU A 173 -11.90 0.20 -4.73
C LEU A 173 -11.57 -0.16 -6.17
N GLN A 174 -12.23 -1.19 -6.71
CA GLN A 174 -12.12 -1.50 -8.13
C GLN A 174 -12.63 -0.34 -8.99
N GLU A 175 -11.94 -0.05 -10.09
CA GLU A 175 -12.26 1.07 -11.00
C GLU A 175 -13.71 1.05 -11.47
N ASP A 176 -14.27 -0.15 -11.77
CA ASP A 176 -15.65 -0.32 -12.24
C ASP A 176 -16.73 -0.03 -11.17
N ALA A 177 -16.35 -0.07 -9.89
CA ALA A 177 -17.21 0.25 -8.77
C ALA A 177 -17.23 1.75 -8.46
N VAL A 178 -16.22 2.51 -8.92
CA VAL A 178 -16.09 3.93 -8.59
C VAL A 178 -16.80 4.81 -9.61
N LYS A 179 -17.65 5.71 -9.11
CA LYS A 179 -18.38 6.72 -9.87
C LYS A 179 -17.92 8.12 -9.48
N ASN A 180 -18.04 9.06 -10.42
CA ASN A 180 -17.85 10.49 -10.19
C ASN A 180 -16.45 10.88 -9.63
N CYS A 181 -15.43 10.07 -9.89
CA CYS A 181 -14.05 10.32 -9.50
C CYS A 181 -13.15 10.24 -10.73
N GLU A 182 -12.25 11.20 -10.88
CA GLU A 182 -11.26 11.25 -11.95
C GLU A 182 -9.89 10.79 -11.41
N PRO A 183 -9.20 9.88 -12.11
CA PRO A 183 -7.84 9.50 -11.77
C PRO A 183 -6.90 10.69 -11.91
N THR A 184 -5.97 10.82 -10.97
CA THR A 184 -5.06 11.96 -10.84
C THR A 184 -3.60 11.55 -10.79
N ARG A 185 -3.25 10.39 -10.23
CA ARG A 185 -1.85 9.93 -10.13
C ARG A 185 -1.76 8.43 -9.91
N VAL A 186 -0.88 7.74 -10.64
CA VAL A 186 -0.59 6.32 -10.36
C VAL A 186 0.23 6.22 -9.07
N THR A 187 -0.25 5.45 -8.10
CA THR A 187 0.41 5.23 -6.80
C THR A 187 0.97 3.83 -6.64
N GLY A 188 0.57 2.87 -7.47
CA GLY A 188 1.06 1.50 -7.40
C GLY A 188 1.22 0.84 -8.76
N TRP A 189 2.27 0.03 -8.90
CA TRP A 189 2.55 -0.76 -10.11
C TRP A 189 2.72 -2.23 -9.77
N LYS A 190 2.00 -3.06 -10.54
CA LYS A 190 2.29 -4.48 -10.72
C LYS A 190 3.09 -4.67 -12.01
N PHE A 191 3.80 -5.77 -12.10
CA PHE A 191 4.60 -6.09 -13.27
C PHE A 191 4.12 -7.40 -13.91
N GLU A 192 4.43 -7.56 -15.18
CA GLU A 192 4.13 -8.79 -15.92
C GLU A 192 5.26 -9.11 -16.90
N ALA A 193 5.45 -10.41 -17.15
CA ALA A 193 6.25 -10.89 -18.25
C ALA A 193 5.39 -10.87 -19.52
N GLY A 194 5.68 -9.95 -20.45
CA GLY A 194 4.99 -9.86 -21.74
C GLY A 194 5.81 -10.44 -22.90
N PRO A 195 5.18 -10.68 -24.06
CA PRO A 195 5.86 -11.14 -25.28
C PRO A 195 6.90 -10.13 -25.81
N SER A 196 6.79 -8.86 -25.45
CA SER A 196 7.75 -7.79 -25.75
C SER A 196 8.76 -7.53 -24.61
N GLY A 197 8.79 -8.40 -23.60
CA GLY A 197 9.62 -8.24 -22.40
C GLY A 197 8.82 -7.83 -21.16
N PRO A 198 9.52 -7.65 -20.01
CA PRO A 198 8.92 -7.16 -18.78
C PRO A 198 8.22 -5.82 -18.99
N ARG A 199 7.06 -5.61 -18.37
CA ARG A 199 6.38 -4.31 -18.37
C ARG A 199 5.64 -4.09 -17.07
N ALA A 200 5.37 -2.83 -16.74
CA ALA A 200 4.35 -2.54 -15.74
C ALA A 200 2.96 -2.83 -16.34
N CYS A 201 2.10 -3.46 -15.56
CA CYS A 201 0.67 -3.47 -15.84
C CYS A 201 0.18 -2.00 -15.86
N GLN A 202 -0.81 -1.67 -16.68
CA GLN A 202 -1.45 -0.35 -16.58
C GLN A 202 -1.87 -0.14 -15.11
N SER A 203 -1.38 0.97 -14.53
CA SER A 203 -1.67 1.50 -13.19
C SER A 203 -2.47 0.56 -12.26
N ASN A 204 -1.77 -0.19 -11.40
CA ASN A 204 -2.44 -1.09 -10.45
C ASN A 204 -3.26 -0.27 -9.42
N GLU A 205 -2.75 0.89 -9.03
CA GLU A 205 -3.43 1.82 -8.12
C GLU A 205 -3.31 3.24 -8.66
N THR A 206 -4.44 3.97 -8.67
CA THR A 206 -4.49 5.38 -9.08
C THR A 206 -5.22 6.20 -8.03
N HIS A 207 -4.61 7.29 -7.57
CA HIS A 207 -5.26 8.30 -6.76
C HIS A 207 -6.36 8.98 -7.56
N SER A 208 -7.55 9.21 -6.99
CA SER A 208 -8.64 9.87 -7.71
C SER A 208 -9.25 11.02 -6.91
N THR A 209 -9.65 12.08 -7.61
CA THR A 209 -10.34 13.25 -7.03
C THR A 209 -11.75 13.34 -7.61
N MET A 210 -12.73 13.83 -6.83
CA MET A 210 -14.08 13.98 -7.38
C MET A 210 -14.12 15.04 -8.49
N THR A 211 -14.93 14.81 -9.53
CA THR A 211 -15.17 15.78 -10.64
C THR A 211 -15.63 17.16 -10.18
N SER A 212 -16.13 17.28 -8.94
CA SER A 212 -16.53 18.56 -8.34
C SER A 212 -15.38 19.47 -7.88
N GLY A 213 -14.11 19.11 -8.13
CA GLY A 213 -12.94 19.97 -7.91
C GLY A 213 -12.58 20.22 -6.43
N ASN A 214 -13.32 19.64 -5.50
CA ASN A 214 -13.02 19.69 -4.08
C ASN A 214 -12.50 18.32 -3.64
N HIS A 215 -11.40 18.31 -2.89
CA HIS A 215 -11.24 17.32 -1.82
C HIS A 215 -12.47 17.48 -0.93
N LYS A 216 -13.54 16.71 -1.19
CA LYS A 216 -14.65 16.63 -0.24
C LYS A 216 -14.08 15.91 0.96
N VAL A 217 -13.53 16.68 1.90
CA VAL A 217 -13.43 16.28 3.29
C VAL A 217 -14.82 15.75 3.64
N PHE A 218 -14.90 14.45 3.93
CA PHE A 218 -16.15 13.84 4.34
C PHE A 218 -16.66 14.61 5.57
N ASN A 219 -17.81 15.27 5.41
CA ASN A 219 -18.46 16.23 6.32
C ASN A 219 -18.01 17.70 6.23
N ALA A 220 -18.68 18.46 5.37
CA ALA A 220 -18.78 19.92 5.49
C ALA A 220 -19.63 20.31 6.73
N GLY A 221 -19.05 20.18 7.93
CA GLY A 221 -19.59 20.78 9.16
C GLY A 221 -20.64 19.97 9.95
N LYS A 222 -20.80 18.67 9.70
CA LYS A 222 -21.56 17.75 10.60
C LYS A 222 -20.59 16.91 11.44
N PRO A 223 -20.93 16.53 12.68
CA PRO A 223 -20.09 15.65 13.50
C PRO A 223 -19.79 14.38 12.70
N LEU A 224 -18.51 14.01 12.61
CA LEU A 224 -18.03 12.85 11.86
C LEU A 224 -18.90 11.62 12.21
N PRO A 225 -19.55 10.94 11.25
CA PRO A 225 -19.97 9.58 11.49
C PRO A 225 -18.67 8.79 11.71
N LYS A 226 -18.46 8.29 12.93
CA LYS A 226 -17.33 7.41 13.21
C LYS A 226 -17.48 6.20 12.29
N LEU A 227 -16.60 6.07 11.30
CA LEU A 227 -16.52 4.87 10.47
C LEU A 227 -15.98 3.75 11.36
N LYS A 228 -16.87 2.95 11.95
CA LYS A 228 -16.45 1.90 12.90
C LYS A 228 -16.16 0.59 12.18
N ASN A 229 -16.87 0.35 11.08
CA ASN A 229 -16.81 -0.89 10.31
C ASN A 229 -16.96 -0.62 8.80
N VAL A 230 -16.84 -1.70 8.03
CA VAL A 230 -16.95 -1.69 6.56
C VAL A 230 -18.34 -1.23 6.08
N ASP A 231 -19.41 -1.54 6.81
CA ASP A 231 -20.76 -1.14 6.40
C ASP A 231 -20.96 0.37 6.56
N ASP A 232 -20.43 0.96 7.63
CA ASP A 232 -20.40 2.41 7.82
C ASP A 232 -19.63 3.10 6.67
N LEU A 233 -18.48 2.52 6.29
CA LEU A 233 -17.67 3.00 5.17
C LEU A 233 -18.47 2.97 3.86
N LYS A 234 -19.07 1.83 3.54
CA LYS A 234 -19.88 1.68 2.31
C LYS A 234 -21.06 2.64 2.28
N ALA A 235 -21.78 2.80 3.40
CA ALA A 235 -22.88 3.74 3.50
C ALA A 235 -22.40 5.18 3.24
N ALA A 236 -21.25 5.56 3.80
CA ALA A 236 -20.67 6.89 3.56
C ALA A 236 -20.26 7.09 2.10
N LEU A 237 -19.64 6.09 1.46
CA LEU A 237 -19.26 6.14 0.05
C LEU A 237 -20.49 6.24 -0.88
N ALA A 238 -21.57 5.50 -0.58
CA ALA A 238 -22.82 5.56 -1.33
C ALA A 238 -23.51 6.93 -1.20
N VAL A 239 -23.58 7.49 0.02
CA VAL A 239 -24.12 8.84 0.25
C VAL A 239 -23.30 9.90 -0.50
N ALA A 240 -21.99 9.69 -0.62
CA ALA A 240 -21.09 10.56 -1.37
C ALA A 240 -21.20 10.37 -2.90
N GLY A 241 -21.93 9.36 -3.39
CA GLY A 241 -22.07 9.03 -4.81
C GLY A 241 -20.81 8.43 -5.43
N VAL A 242 -19.93 7.85 -4.61
CA VAL A 242 -18.69 7.19 -5.03
C VAL A 242 -18.96 5.77 -5.50
N ILE A 243 -19.89 5.06 -4.85
CA ILE A 243 -20.34 3.70 -5.22
C ILE A 243 -21.85 3.68 -5.44
#